data_AF-A0A536W097-F1
#
_entry.id   AF-A0A536W097-F1
#
_cell.length_a   1.000
_cell.length_b   1.000
_cell.length_c   1.000
_cell.angle_alpha   90.00
_cell.angle_beta   90.00
_cell.angle_gamma   90.00
#
_symmetry.space_group_name_H-M   'P 1'
#
loop_
_entity.id
_entity.type
_entity.pdbx_description
1 polymer ?
#
loop_
_entity_poly.entity_id
_entity_poly.type
_entity_poly.pdbx_seq_one_letter_code
_entity_poly.pdbx_strand_id
1 'polypeptide(L)'
;MTEPGAERPAAGLAGALSGMVATVVALLRTRLELATVELEEERERIKVMLVLIVVATMFACFTLVAVSVWVVVWLWDSHPLAAVAGVAIFHALIAAGAMLALKQQVQGHGRPFAATLAELERDSEALRRKP
;
A
#
# COMPACT_ATOMS: atom_id res chain seq x y z
N MET A 1 10.29 68.00 -26.42
CA MET A 1 9.21 67.13 -25.90
C MET A 1 9.82 65.77 -25.66
N THR A 2 9.93 65.37 -24.40
CA THR A 2 10.45 64.08 -23.94
C THR A 2 9.37 63.02 -24.06
N GLU A 3 9.61 61.92 -24.76
CA GLU A 3 8.76 60.72 -24.76
C GLU A 3 9.27 59.74 -23.68
N PRO A 4 8.52 59.46 -22.61
CA PRO A 4 8.82 58.37 -21.69
C PRO A 4 7.87 57.19 -21.93
N GLY A 5 8.37 55.96 -21.88
CA GLY A 5 7.50 54.79 -21.68
C GLY A 5 7.86 53.51 -22.43
N ALA A 6 9.13 53.12 -22.48
CA ALA A 6 9.54 51.80 -22.97
C ALA A 6 9.64 50.75 -21.84
N GLU A 7 8.77 50.81 -20.83
CA GLU A 7 8.69 49.80 -19.78
C GLU A 7 7.34 49.09 -19.83
N ARG A 8 7.34 47.81 -20.25
CA ARG A 8 6.54 46.66 -19.73
C ARG A 8 6.46 45.39 -20.63
N PRO A 9 7.56 44.87 -21.22
CA PRO A 9 7.58 43.45 -21.63
C PRO A 9 7.60 42.49 -20.43
N ALA A 10 8.32 42.86 -19.35
CA ALA A 10 8.54 42.00 -18.19
C ALA A 10 7.27 41.74 -17.35
N ALA A 11 6.32 42.69 -17.33
CA ALA A 11 5.06 42.54 -16.61
C ALA A 11 4.12 41.50 -17.25
N GLY A 12 4.17 41.34 -18.59
CA GLY A 12 3.36 40.34 -19.30
C GLY A 12 3.86 38.91 -19.11
N LEU A 13 5.18 38.70 -19.07
CA LEU A 13 5.78 37.38 -18.85
C LEU A 13 5.53 36.86 -17.42
N ALA A 14 5.64 37.74 -16.42
CA ALA A 14 5.32 37.41 -15.04
C ALA A 14 3.83 37.04 -14.86
N GLY A 15 2.94 37.75 -15.56
CA GLY A 15 1.51 37.42 -15.59
C GLY A 15 1.22 36.06 -16.25
N ALA A 16 1.88 35.76 -17.38
CA ALA A 16 1.75 34.47 -18.05
C ALA A 16 2.24 33.31 -17.17
N LEU A 17 3.37 33.46 -16.48
CA LEU A 17 3.89 32.47 -15.55
C LEU A 17 2.90 32.23 -14.38
N SER A 18 2.31 33.31 -13.86
CA SER A 18 1.34 33.23 -12.76
C SER A 18 0.06 32.50 -13.19
N GLY A 19 -0.41 32.72 -14.43
CA GLY A 19 -1.54 31.98 -15.00
C GLY A 19 -1.26 30.49 -15.22
N MET A 20 -0.07 30.14 -15.69
CA MET A 20 0.34 28.74 -15.83
C MET A 20 0.41 28.02 -14.47
N VAL A 21 0.98 28.66 -13.44
CA VAL A 21 1.02 28.12 -12.08
C VAL A 21 -0.40 27.93 -11.53
N ALA A 22 -1.30 28.90 -11.72
CA ALA A 22 -2.70 28.78 -11.29
C ALA A 22 -3.41 27.59 -11.97
N THR A 23 -3.09 27.34 -13.24
CA THR A 23 -3.68 26.24 -14.03
C THR A 23 -3.17 24.88 -13.56
N VAL A 24 -1.87 24.76 -13.29
CA VAL A 24 -1.26 23.53 -12.73
C VAL A 24 -1.80 23.23 -11.33
N VAL A 25 -1.95 24.24 -10.48
CA VAL A 25 -2.53 24.10 -9.14
C VAL A 25 -4.00 23.68 -9.22
N ALA A 26 -4.77 24.25 -10.14
CA ALA A 26 -6.16 23.85 -10.37
C ALA A 26 -6.26 22.38 -10.81
N LEU A 27 -5.40 21.95 -11.74
CA LEU A 27 -5.36 20.57 -12.23
C LEU A 27 -4.95 19.57 -11.14
N LEU A 28 -3.95 19.91 -10.32
CA LEU A 28 -3.54 19.13 -9.16
C LEU A 28 -4.67 18.98 -8.15
N ARG A 29 -5.40 20.06 -7.87
CA ARG A 29 -6.54 20.03 -6.94
C ARG A 29 -7.62 19.06 -7.39
N THR A 30 -7.99 19.08 -8.67
CA THR A 30 -9.02 18.17 -9.22
C THR A 30 -8.56 16.71 -9.18
N ARG A 31 -7.28 16.44 -9.45
CA ARG A 31 -6.73 15.07 -9.36
C ARG A 31 -6.61 14.59 -7.91
N LEU A 32 -6.28 15.47 -6.97
CA LEU A 32 -6.25 15.15 -5.55
C LEU A 32 -7.65 14.87 -5.01
N GLU A 33 -8.67 15.64 -5.43
CA GLU A 33 -10.08 15.35 -5.12
C GLU A 33 -10.51 13.98 -5.66
N LEU A 34 -10.18 13.66 -6.92
CA LEU A 34 -10.48 12.34 -7.48
C LEU A 34 -9.72 11.22 -6.74
N ALA A 35 -8.42 11.41 -6.50
CA ALA A 35 -7.58 10.43 -5.82
C ALA A 35 -8.00 10.20 -4.36
N THR A 36 -8.51 11.23 -3.66
CA THR A 36 -9.04 11.07 -2.30
C THR A 36 -10.36 10.33 -2.29
N VAL A 37 -11.26 10.62 -3.24
CA VAL A 37 -12.53 9.89 -3.38
C VAL A 37 -12.28 8.41 -3.74
N GLU A 38 -11.39 8.14 -4.69
CA GLU A 38 -11.00 6.76 -5.07
C GLU A 38 -10.34 6.02 -3.89
N LEU A 39 -9.50 6.70 -3.09
CA LEU A 39 -8.91 6.14 -1.87
C LEU A 39 -9.96 5.82 -0.80
N GLU A 40 -11.00 6.63 -0.65
CA GLU A 40 -12.10 6.37 0.26
C GLU A 40 -12.92 5.14 -0.17
N GLU A 41 -13.19 5.03 -1.47
CA GLU A 41 -13.93 3.91 -2.05
C GLU A 41 -13.15 2.59 -1.93
N GLU A 42 -11.84 2.60 -2.24
CA GLU A 42 -10.97 1.43 -2.11
C GLU A 42 -10.75 1.04 -0.63
N ARG A 43 -10.71 2.03 0.28
CA ARG A 43 -10.58 1.77 1.73
C ARG A 43 -11.73 0.95 2.28
N GLU A 44 -12.96 1.19 1.84
CA GLU A 44 -14.11 0.43 2.30
C GLU A 44 -14.05 -1.03 1.84
N ARG A 45 -13.67 -1.25 0.57
CA ARG A 45 -13.43 -2.60 0.03
C ARG A 45 -12.30 -3.32 0.76
N ILE A 46 -11.18 -2.63 1.03
CA ILE A 46 -10.05 -3.19 1.79
C ILE A 46 -10.46 -3.56 3.21
N LYS A 47 -11.29 -2.76 3.89
CA LYS A 47 -11.79 -3.10 5.24
C LYS A 47 -12.59 -4.40 5.24
N VAL A 48 -13.56 -4.53 4.33
CA VAL A 48 -14.39 -5.73 4.22
C VAL A 48 -13.53 -6.95 3.90
N MET A 49 -12.60 -6.81 2.95
CA MET A 49 -11.66 -7.87 2.58
C MET A 49 -10.76 -8.26 3.75
N LEU A 50 -10.26 -7.30 4.52
CA LEU A 50 -9.42 -7.56 5.70
C LEU A 50 -10.19 -8.33 6.77
N VAL A 51 -11.43 -7.94 7.06
CA VAL A 51 -12.31 -8.68 7.98
C VAL A 51 -12.56 -10.10 7.48
N LEU A 52 -12.86 -10.27 6.19
CA LEU A 52 -13.09 -11.59 5.61
C LEU A 52 -11.84 -12.47 5.67
N ILE A 53 -10.65 -11.91 5.39
CA ILE A 53 -9.37 -12.61 5.52
C ILE A 53 -9.15 -13.05 6.96
N VAL A 54 -9.35 -12.16 7.94
CA VAL A 54 -9.21 -12.49 9.37
C VAL A 54 -10.15 -13.63 9.77
N VAL A 55 -11.43 -13.53 9.40
CA VAL A 55 -12.43 -14.56 9.69
C VAL A 55 -12.05 -15.89 9.02
N ALA A 56 -11.72 -15.87 7.73
CA ALA A 56 -11.33 -17.05 6.98
C ALA A 56 -10.08 -17.72 7.57
N THR A 57 -9.05 -16.93 7.89
CA THR A 57 -7.83 -17.43 8.55
C THR A 57 -8.13 -18.03 9.92
N MET A 58 -9.00 -17.40 10.72
CA MET A 58 -9.39 -17.93 12.04
C MET A 58 -10.09 -19.29 11.93
N PHE A 59 -11.10 -19.42 11.05
CA PHE A 59 -11.79 -20.68 10.82
C PHE A 59 -10.88 -21.75 10.19
N ALA A 60 -9.94 -21.35 9.33
CA ALA A 60 -8.93 -22.24 8.79
C ALA A 60 -8.02 -22.78 9.90
N CYS A 61 -7.56 -21.94 10.83
CA CYS A 61 -6.78 -22.37 12.00
C CYS A 61 -7.56 -23.37 12.88
N PHE A 62 -8.84 -23.10 13.17
CA PHE A 62 -9.66 -24.04 13.93
C PHE A 62 -9.85 -25.38 13.22
N THR A 63 -10.10 -25.34 11.91
CA THR A 63 -10.20 -26.56 11.09
C THR A 63 -8.89 -27.34 11.12
N LEU A 64 -7.76 -26.66 10.96
CA LEU A 64 -6.43 -27.28 10.99
C LEU A 64 -6.16 -27.98 12.33
N VAL A 65 -6.49 -27.34 13.45
CA VAL A 65 -6.36 -27.94 14.79
C VAL A 65 -7.31 -29.12 14.95
N ALA A 66 -8.57 -29.01 14.53
CA ALA A 66 -9.54 -30.10 14.62
C ALA A 66 -9.10 -31.34 13.81
N VAL A 67 -8.60 -31.13 12.58
CA VAL A 67 -8.04 -32.21 11.75
C VAL A 67 -6.81 -32.82 12.41
N SER A 68 -5.95 -32.00 13.02
CA SER A 68 -4.76 -32.49 13.75
C SER A 68 -5.13 -33.40 14.89
N VAL A 69 -6.08 -32.98 15.72
CA VAL A 69 -6.60 -33.78 16.83
C VAL A 69 -7.24 -35.05 16.29
N TRP A 70 -8.04 -34.96 15.23
CA TRP A 70 -8.67 -36.12 14.62
C TRP A 70 -7.64 -37.15 14.14
N VAL A 71 -6.57 -36.72 13.46
CA VAL A 71 -5.46 -37.60 13.03
C VAL A 71 -4.77 -38.25 14.23
N VAL A 72 -4.49 -37.47 15.28
CA VAL A 72 -3.84 -37.98 16.49
C VAL A 72 -4.73 -39.02 17.18
N VAL A 73 -6.02 -38.75 17.35
CA VAL A 73 -6.97 -39.69 17.95
C VAL A 73 -7.11 -40.94 17.10
N TRP A 74 -7.16 -40.80 15.78
CA TRP A 74 -7.30 -41.95 14.87
C TRP A 74 -6.08 -42.89 14.90
N LEU A 75 -4.86 -42.36 15.04
CA LEU A 75 -3.64 -43.17 15.11
C LEU A 75 -3.23 -43.53 16.55
N TRP A 76 -3.95 -43.05 17.56
CA TRP A 76 -3.53 -43.14 18.96
C TRP A 76 -3.29 -44.58 19.43
N ASP A 77 -4.18 -45.50 19.04
CA ASP A 77 -4.11 -46.90 19.48
C ASP A 77 -2.98 -47.70 18.81
N SER A 78 -2.55 -47.29 17.62
CA SER A 78 -1.54 -48.03 16.85
C SER A 78 -0.15 -47.42 16.96
N HIS A 79 -0.02 -46.10 16.72
CA HIS A 79 1.27 -45.42 16.61
C HIS A 79 1.19 -43.96 17.10
N PRO A 80 1.06 -43.72 18.42
CA PRO A 80 0.84 -42.39 18.97
C PRO A 80 2.00 -41.43 18.67
N LEU A 81 3.25 -41.90 18.75
CA LEU A 81 4.42 -41.09 18.41
C LEU A 81 4.48 -40.71 16.93
N ALA A 82 4.12 -41.63 16.03
CA ALA A 82 4.12 -41.35 14.59
C ALA A 82 3.01 -40.35 14.22
N ALA A 83 1.85 -40.42 14.89
CA ALA A 83 0.75 -39.48 14.69
C ALA A 83 1.17 -38.04 15.03
N VAL A 84 1.77 -37.86 16.21
CA VAL A 84 2.23 -36.54 16.68
C VAL A 84 3.36 -36.02 15.80
N ALA A 85 4.33 -36.87 15.44
CA ALA A 85 5.43 -36.49 14.56
C ALA A 85 4.94 -36.07 13.17
N GLY A 86 3.98 -36.82 12.60
CA GLY A 86 3.39 -36.51 11.28
C GLY A 86 2.66 -35.17 11.29
N VAL A 87 1.82 -34.93 12.30
CA VAL A 87 1.13 -33.64 12.47
C VAL A 87 2.13 -32.50 12.68
N ALA A 88 3.18 -32.69 13.47
CA ALA A 88 4.20 -31.68 13.71
C ALA A 88 4.97 -31.31 12.42
N ILE A 89 5.40 -32.31 11.65
CA ILE A 89 6.08 -32.09 10.36
C ILE A 89 5.15 -31.35 9.39
N PHE A 90 3.87 -31.76 9.32
CA PHE A 90 2.89 -31.09 8.47
C PHE A 90 2.74 -29.60 8.80
N HIS A 91 2.63 -29.23 10.09
CA HIS A 91 2.57 -27.83 10.50
C HIS A 91 3.88 -27.09 10.21
N ALA A 92 5.04 -27.73 10.39
CA ALA A 92 6.33 -27.14 10.09
C ALA A 92 6.48 -26.81 8.59
N LEU A 93 5.98 -27.68 7.70
CA LEU A 93 5.99 -27.44 6.26
C LEU A 93 5.08 -26.26 5.87
N ILE A 94 3.88 -26.17 6.45
CA ILE A 94 2.97 -25.03 6.23
C ILE A 94 3.64 -23.72 6.70
N ALA A 95 4.24 -23.72 7.89
CA ALA A 95 4.92 -22.56 8.43
C ALA A 95 6.12 -22.13 7.55
N ALA A 96 6.92 -23.09 7.08
CA ALA A 96 8.03 -22.83 6.17
C ALA A 96 7.54 -22.23 4.84
N GLY A 97 6.48 -22.80 4.24
CA GLY A 97 5.86 -22.29 3.03
C GLY A 97 5.33 -20.86 3.19
N ALA A 98 4.64 -20.57 4.29
CA ALA A 98 4.15 -19.24 4.61
C ALA A 98 5.29 -18.22 4.77
N MET A 99 6.39 -18.61 5.45
CA MET A 99 7.57 -17.75 5.62
C MET A 99 8.27 -17.45 4.29
N LEU A 100 8.36 -18.44 3.39
CA LEU A 100 8.91 -18.26 2.04
C LEU A 100 8.02 -17.33 1.20
N ALA A 101 6.71 -17.53 1.22
CA ALA A 101 5.75 -16.67 0.52
C ALA A 101 5.82 -15.22 1.03
N LEU A 102 5.92 -15.02 2.35
CA LEU A 102 6.09 -13.71 2.96
C LEU A 102 7.42 -13.06 2.53
N LYS A 103 8.52 -13.81 2.56
CA LYS A 103 9.82 -13.32 2.08
C LYS A 103 9.77 -12.90 0.62
N GLN A 104 9.12 -13.68 -0.24
CA GLN A 104 8.97 -13.33 -1.66
C GLN A 104 8.13 -12.06 -1.86
N GLN A 105 7.04 -11.89 -1.11
CA GLN A 105 6.23 -10.67 -1.20
C GLN A 105 6.97 -9.42 -0.72
N VAL A 106 7.71 -9.53 0.39
CA VAL A 106 8.48 -8.41 0.97
C VAL A 106 9.66 -8.04 0.06
N GLN A 107 10.29 -9.01 -0.60
CA GLN A 107 11.40 -8.75 -1.53
C GLN A 107 10.93 -8.31 -2.92
N GLY A 108 9.72 -8.72 -3.34
CA GLY A 108 9.14 -8.40 -4.66
C GLY A 108 8.50 -7.01 -4.75
N HIS A 109 8.02 -6.43 -3.65
CA HIS A 109 7.40 -5.11 -3.65
C HIS A 109 8.40 -4.03 -3.20
N GLY A 110 9.12 -3.47 -4.19
CA GLY A 110 9.80 -2.18 -4.02
C GLY A 110 8.82 -1.12 -3.51
N ARG A 111 9.21 -0.43 -2.43
CA ARG A 111 8.50 0.62 -1.68
C ARG A 111 7.33 1.29 -2.44
N PRO A 112 6.06 1.05 -2.07
CA PRO A 112 4.89 1.61 -2.76
C PRO A 112 4.75 3.14 -2.69
N PHE A 113 5.62 3.81 -1.92
CA PHE A 113 5.62 5.27 -1.73
C PHE A 113 6.88 5.95 -2.26
N ALA A 114 7.77 5.25 -2.98
CA ALA A 114 8.98 5.85 -3.51
C ALA A 114 8.67 6.97 -4.51
N ALA A 115 7.67 6.78 -5.37
CA ALA A 115 7.19 7.80 -6.29
C ALA A 115 6.53 8.98 -5.54
N THR A 116 5.69 8.71 -4.54
CA THR A 116 5.01 9.73 -3.74
C THR A 116 5.98 10.55 -2.88
N LEU A 117 7.02 9.93 -2.31
CA LEU A 117 8.07 10.61 -1.56
C LEU A 117 8.93 11.49 -2.47
N ALA A 118 9.26 11.02 -3.68
CA ALA A 118 9.99 11.81 -4.66
C ALA A 118 9.18 13.03 -5.14
N GLU A 119 7.85 12.90 -5.25
CA GLU A 119 6.96 14.02 -5.58
C GLU A 119 6.85 15.02 -4.41
N LEU A 120 6.76 14.55 -3.16
CA LEU A 120 6.73 15.41 -1.97
C LEU A 120 8.03 16.20 -1.77
N GLU A 121 9.17 15.60 -2.11
CA GLU A 121 10.48 16.23 -2.00
C GLU A 121 10.62 17.39 -2.99
N ARG A 122 10.11 17.22 -4.22
CA ARG A 122 10.02 18.29 -5.23
C ARG A 122 9.12 19.44 -4.81
N ASP A 123 7.96 19.16 -4.23
CA ASP A 123 7.05 20.19 -3.71
C ASP A 123 7.68 20.96 -2.53
N SER A 124 8.45 20.27 -1.68
CA SER A 124 9.17 20.91 -0.58
C SER A 124 10.29 21.85 -1.05
N GLU A 125 11.02 21.48 -2.11
CA GLU A 125 12.04 22.32 -2.72
C GLU A 125 11.43 23.56 -3.41
N ALA A 126 10.27 23.41 -4.05
CA ALA A 126 9.56 24.53 -4.67
C ALA A 126 9.07 25.55 -3.63
N LEU A 127 8.59 25.07 -2.46
CA LEU A 127 8.16 25.92 -1.35
C LEU A 127 9.34 26.61 -0.63
N ARG A 128 10.50 25.94 -0.50
CA ARG A 128 11.72 26.54 0.06
C ARG A 128 12.36 27.60 -0.83
N ARG A 129 11.93 27.71 -2.10
CA ARG A 129 12.52 28.63 -3.09
C ARG A 129 11.74 29.94 -3.28
N LYS A 130 10.64 30.14 -2.56
CA LYS A 130 9.93 31.43 -2.49
C LYS A 130 10.44 32.20 -1.25
N PRO A 131 10.82 33.50 -1.39
CA PRO A 131 11.79 34.19 -0.52
C PRO A 131 11.39 34.30 0.95
#